data_AF-A0A8J7KCI7-F1
#
_entry.id   AF-A0A8J7KCI7-F1
#
_cell.length_a   1.000
_cell.length_b   1.000
_cell.length_c   1.000
_cell.angle_alpha   90.00
_cell.angle_beta   90.00
_cell.angle_gamma   90.00
#
_symmetry.space_group_name_H-M   'P 1'
#
loop_
_entity.id
_entity.type
_entity.pdbx_description
1 polymer ?
#
loop_
_entity_poly.entity_id
_entity_poly.type
_entity_poly.pdbx_seq_one_letter_code
_entity_poly.pdbx_strand_id
1 'polypeptide(L)'
;MRKLLLCLALILMIPAALAAPRKFPAGGSVVSVDAYEVTRPFPILKLEDKVYEGSPGLQIRGARGELLMINQLPLKAKAYMLLEERTGQVVRLWILTEEEQAELGVRKPGLIINTPLGSFEL
;
A
#
# COMPACT_ATOMS: atom_id res chain seq x y z
N MET A 1 28.56 25.40 -31.85
CA MET A 1 28.25 23.95 -31.65
C MET A 1 28.80 23.36 -30.34
N ARG A 2 29.94 23.82 -29.81
CA ARG A 2 30.52 23.35 -28.53
C ARG A 2 29.60 23.45 -27.30
N LYS A 3 28.72 24.45 -27.24
CA LYS A 3 27.76 24.65 -26.14
C LYS A 3 26.65 23.59 -26.11
N LEU A 4 26.30 23.00 -27.26
CA LEU A 4 25.25 21.98 -27.37
C LEU A 4 25.71 20.62 -26.83
N LEU A 5 26.98 20.27 -27.07
CA LEU A 5 27.62 19.07 -26.52
C LEU A 5 27.72 19.11 -25.00
N LEU A 6 27.94 20.29 -24.42
CA LEU A 6 28.01 20.49 -22.97
C LEU A 6 26.65 20.31 -22.30
N CYS A 7 25.56 20.74 -22.94
CA CYS A 7 24.20 20.47 -22.46
C CYS A 7 23.82 18.99 -22.58
N LEU A 8 24.22 18.31 -23.66
CA LEU A 8 23.96 16.88 -23.85
C LEU A 8 24.67 16.02 -22.80
N ALA A 9 25.91 16.37 -22.45
CA ALA A 9 26.66 15.71 -21.37
C ALA A 9 26.04 15.95 -19.99
N LEU A 10 25.42 17.12 -19.75
CA LEU A 10 24.76 17.42 -18.48
C LEU A 10 23.45 16.62 -18.29
N ILE A 11 22.71 16.37 -19.37
CA ILE A 11 21.46 15.58 -19.35
C ILE A 11 21.76 14.09 -19.14
N LEU A 12 22.89 13.59 -19.68
CA LEU A 12 23.34 12.21 -19.49
C LEU A 12 23.88 11.91 -18.07
N MET A 13 24.16 12.94 -17.27
CA MET A 13 24.62 12.79 -15.88
C MET A 13 23.49 12.86 -14.85
N ILE A 14 22.22 12.90 -15.26
CA ILE A 14 21.12 12.76 -14.32
C ILE A 14 21.09 11.28 -13.91
N PRO A 15 21.49 10.92 -12.67
CA PRO A 15 21.30 9.56 -12.21
C PRO A 15 19.80 9.26 -12.32
N ALA A 16 19.46 8.13 -12.94
CA ALA A 16 18.11 7.61 -12.94
C ALA A 16 17.60 7.72 -11.50
N ALA A 17 16.60 8.58 -11.29
CA ALA A 17 15.95 8.74 -10.00
C ALA A 17 15.33 7.39 -9.68
N LEU A 18 16.10 6.56 -8.97
CA LEU A 18 15.70 5.22 -8.55
C LEU A 18 14.41 5.43 -7.76
N ALA A 19 13.32 4.84 -8.23
CA ALA A 19 12.04 4.91 -7.54
C ALA A 19 12.26 4.39 -6.12
N ALA A 20 12.28 5.29 -5.14
CA ALA A 20 12.55 4.92 -3.77
C ALA A 20 11.45 3.94 -3.32
N PRO A 21 11.82 2.79 -2.73
CA PRO A 21 10.85 1.80 -2.29
C PRO A 21 9.86 2.44 -1.31
N ARG A 22 8.59 2.07 -1.44
CA ARG A 22 7.53 2.64 -0.60
C ARG A 22 7.77 2.20 0.84
N LYS A 23 7.63 3.14 1.78
CA LYS A 23 7.65 2.82 3.20
C LYS A 23 6.25 2.39 3.62
N PHE A 24 6.17 1.19 4.19
CA PHE A 24 4.96 0.68 4.82
C PHE A 24 5.02 0.96 6.33
N PRO A 25 3.91 1.37 6.95
CA PRO A 25 3.84 1.45 8.41
C PRO A 25 4.17 0.10 9.04
N ALA A 26 4.62 0.07 10.29
CA ALA A 26 4.57 -1.16 11.08
C ALA A 26 3.09 -1.62 11.21
N GLY A 27 2.80 -2.73 11.90
CA GLY A 27 1.37 -3.03 12.17
C GLY A 27 0.63 -3.89 11.16
N GLY A 28 1.10 -3.94 9.92
CA GLY A 28 0.33 -4.48 8.82
C GLY A 28 0.67 -5.93 8.49
N SER A 29 -0.18 -6.51 7.66
CA SER A 29 -0.08 -7.90 7.23
C SER A 29 -0.17 -8.00 5.71
N VAL A 30 0.62 -8.88 5.12
CA VAL A 30 0.53 -9.20 3.70
C VAL A 30 -0.59 -10.21 3.50
N VAL A 31 -1.58 -9.86 2.68
CA VAL A 31 -2.77 -10.65 2.39
C VAL A 31 -2.99 -10.81 0.90
N SER A 32 -3.79 -11.79 0.49
CA SER A 32 -4.26 -11.93 -0.90
C SER A 32 -5.60 -11.24 -1.06
N VAL A 33 -5.79 -10.46 -2.11
CA VAL A 33 -7.11 -9.92 -2.46
C VAL A 33 -7.92 -10.98 -3.19
N ASP A 34 -9.00 -11.46 -2.59
CA ASP A 34 -9.78 -12.55 -3.20
C ASP A 34 -11.08 -12.04 -3.83
N ALA A 35 -11.76 -11.12 -3.14
CA ALA A 35 -12.98 -10.48 -3.62
C ALA A 35 -13.24 -9.15 -2.89
N TYR A 36 -14.18 -8.36 -3.39
CA TYR A 36 -14.67 -7.16 -2.73
C TYR A 36 -16.13 -6.89 -3.10
N GLU A 37 -16.84 -6.16 -2.24
CA GLU A 37 -18.22 -5.72 -2.45
C GLU A 37 -18.34 -4.21 -2.15
N VAL A 38 -19.04 -3.50 -3.04
CA VAL A 38 -19.14 -2.02 -3.04
C VAL A 38 -20.58 -1.52 -2.91
N THR A 39 -21.54 -2.41 -2.71
CA THR A 39 -22.99 -2.10 -2.62
C THR A 39 -23.39 -1.49 -1.28
N ARG A 40 -22.50 -1.55 -0.28
CA ARG A 40 -22.73 -1.09 1.09
C ARG A 40 -22.03 0.24 1.36
N PRO A 41 -22.46 1.01 2.38
CA PRO A 41 -21.80 2.26 2.76
C PRO A 41 -20.33 2.09 3.13
N PHE A 42 -20.01 0.94 3.75
CA PHE A 42 -18.65 0.52 4.03
C PHE A 42 -18.30 -0.66 3.13
N PRO A 43 -17.16 -0.59 2.43
CA PRO A 43 -16.77 -1.65 1.51
C PRO A 43 -16.46 -2.94 2.28
N ILE A 44 -16.82 -4.08 1.70
CA ILE A 44 -16.44 -5.39 2.23
C ILE A 44 -15.29 -5.93 1.39
N LEU A 45 -14.22 -6.39 2.04
CA LEU A 45 -13.02 -6.93 1.42
C LEU A 45 -12.86 -8.38 1.85
N LYS A 46 -12.76 -9.30 0.89
CA LYS A 46 -12.34 -10.68 1.17
C LYS A 46 -10.83 -10.77 0.93
N LEU A 47 -10.08 -10.92 2.03
CA LEU A 47 -8.62 -10.94 2.04
C LEU A 47 -8.13 -12.23 2.72
N GLU A 48 -7.36 -13.05 2.01
CA GLU A 48 -6.87 -14.35 2.49
C GLU A 48 -7.99 -15.23 3.10
N ASP A 49 -9.06 -15.40 2.33
CA ASP A 49 -10.29 -16.10 2.71
C ASP A 49 -11.07 -15.55 3.91
N LYS A 50 -10.63 -14.46 4.53
CA LYS A 50 -11.35 -13.76 5.60
C LYS A 50 -12.07 -12.54 5.08
N VAL A 51 -13.20 -12.22 5.70
CA VAL A 51 -14.00 -11.05 5.35
C VAL A 51 -13.69 -9.93 6.32
N TYR A 52 -13.34 -8.77 5.77
CA TYR A 52 -13.08 -7.54 6.50
C TYR A 52 -14.00 -6.43 6.03
N GLU A 53 -14.32 -5.51 6.92
CA GLU A 53 -14.99 -4.26 6.60
C GLU A 53 -13.94 -3.16 6.43
N GLY A 54 -14.04 -2.34 5.39
CA GLY A 54 -13.20 -1.17 5.21
C GLY A 54 -13.72 0.01 6.01
N SER A 55 -12.81 0.79 6.58
CA SER A 55 -13.16 1.96 7.37
C SER A 55 -13.79 3.07 6.52
N PRO A 56 -14.56 3.99 7.13
CA PRO A 56 -14.84 5.27 6.51
C PRO A 56 -13.52 5.95 6.12
N GLY A 57 -13.34 6.24 4.82
CA GLY A 57 -12.09 6.84 4.32
C GLY A 57 -10.94 5.86 4.07
N LEU A 58 -11.22 4.55 3.92
CA LEU A 58 -10.24 3.55 3.47
C LEU A 58 -9.41 4.07 2.29
N GLN A 59 -8.08 4.05 2.46
CA GLN A 59 -7.14 4.40 1.40
C GLN A 59 -6.59 3.14 0.74
N ILE A 60 -6.91 2.94 -0.54
CA ILE A 60 -6.34 1.86 -1.34
C ILE A 60 -5.29 2.48 -2.25
N ARG A 61 -4.04 2.01 -2.16
CA ARG A 61 -2.94 2.48 -3.00
C ARG A 61 -2.49 1.40 -3.97
N GLY A 62 -2.46 1.71 -5.25
CA GLY A 62 -1.93 0.83 -6.29
C GLY A 62 -0.41 0.73 -6.24
N ALA A 63 0.16 -0.10 -7.10
CA ALA A 63 1.59 -0.42 -7.10
C ALA A 63 2.50 0.81 -7.27
N ARG A 64 2.03 1.86 -7.95
CA ARG A 64 2.78 3.11 -8.18
C ARG A 64 2.44 4.20 -7.15
N GLY A 65 1.68 3.85 -6.11
CA GLY A 65 1.26 4.78 -5.05
C GLY A 65 0.05 5.65 -5.40
N GLU A 66 -0.56 5.43 -6.58
CA GLU A 66 -1.82 6.01 -7.01
C GLU A 66 -2.96 5.59 -6.07
N LEU A 67 -3.92 6.48 -5.83
CA LEU A 67 -5.12 6.13 -5.08
C LEU A 67 -6.06 5.34 -6.00
N LEU A 68 -6.42 4.13 -5.60
CA LEU A 68 -7.36 3.28 -6.31
C LEU A 68 -8.74 3.38 -5.66
N MET A 69 -9.76 3.35 -6.51
CA MET A 69 -11.11 3.06 -6.08
C MET A 69 -11.24 1.55 -5.80
N ILE A 70 -12.16 1.16 -4.92
CA ILE A 70 -12.33 -0.25 -4.57
C ILE A 70 -12.70 -1.14 -5.76
N ASN A 71 -13.48 -0.64 -6.72
CA ASN A 71 -13.81 -1.35 -7.96
C ASN A 71 -12.63 -1.50 -8.93
N GLN A 72 -11.49 -0.89 -8.62
CA GLN A 72 -10.23 -1.01 -9.35
C GLN A 72 -9.24 -1.95 -8.64
N LEU A 73 -9.65 -2.56 -7.53
CA LEU A 73 -8.79 -3.45 -6.77
C LEU A 73 -8.49 -4.71 -7.59
N PRO A 74 -7.21 -5.02 -7.87
CA PRO A 74 -6.85 -6.21 -8.63
C PRO A 74 -7.09 -7.47 -7.80
N LEU A 75 -7.85 -8.41 -8.35
CA LEU A 75 -8.07 -9.73 -7.72
C LEU A 75 -6.80 -10.57 -7.82
N LYS A 76 -6.60 -11.45 -6.83
CA LYS A 76 -5.43 -12.32 -6.62
C LYS A 76 -4.11 -11.56 -6.44
N ALA A 77 -4.14 -10.24 -6.29
CA ALA A 77 -2.96 -9.45 -5.98
C ALA A 77 -2.59 -9.60 -4.50
N LYS A 78 -1.30 -9.57 -4.20
CA LYS A 78 -0.83 -9.41 -2.83
C LYS A 78 -0.95 -7.96 -2.41
N ALA A 79 -1.47 -7.74 -1.22
CA ALA A 79 -1.66 -6.43 -0.65
C ALA A 79 -1.13 -6.38 0.78
N TYR A 80 -0.57 -5.25 1.18
CA TYR A 80 -0.30 -4.96 2.59
C TYR A 80 -1.51 -4.26 3.19
N MET A 81 -2.07 -4.86 4.22
CA MET A 81 -3.27 -4.40 4.92
C MET A 81 -2.90 -3.86 6.29
N LEU A 82 -3.47 -2.71 6.65
CA LEU A 82 -3.43 -2.16 8.00
C LEU A 82 -4.84 -2.12 8.59
N LEU A 83 -4.98 -2.66 9.80
CA LEU A 83 -6.22 -2.67 10.55
C LEU A 83 -6.25 -1.56 11.61
N GLU A 84 -7.43 -1.02 11.89
CA GLU A 84 -7.69 -0.29 13.13
C GLU A 84 -8.03 -1.31 14.22
N GLU A 85 -7.27 -1.33 15.32
CA GLU A 85 -7.46 -2.32 16.39
C GLU A 85 -8.83 -2.28 17.04
N ARG A 86 -9.36 -1.07 17.28
CA ARG A 86 -10.60 -0.89 18.05
C ARG A 86 -11.83 -1.42 17.32
N THR A 87 -11.85 -1.30 15.99
CA THR A 87 -12.99 -1.68 15.15
C THR A 87 -12.74 -2.95 14.34
N GLY A 88 -11.49 -3.34 14.15
CA GLY A 88 -11.08 -4.39 13.22
C GLY A 88 -11.24 -4.01 11.76
N GLN A 89 -11.53 -2.74 11.45
CA GLN A 89 -11.72 -2.28 10.07
C GLN A 89 -10.38 -2.10 9.35
N VAL A 90 -10.38 -2.33 8.04
CA VAL A 90 -9.24 -2.02 7.17
C VAL A 90 -9.20 -0.52 6.95
N VAL A 91 -8.13 0.13 7.39
CA VAL A 91 -7.95 1.58 7.23
C VAL A 91 -7.11 1.93 6.00
N ARG A 92 -6.14 1.07 5.67
CA ARG A 92 -5.25 1.27 4.52
C ARG A 92 -4.89 -0.06 3.87
N LEU A 93 -4.82 -0.05 2.55
CA LEU A 93 -4.45 -1.19 1.73
C LEU A 93 -3.46 -0.72 0.66
N TRP A 94 -2.34 -1.42 0.51
CA TRP A 94 -1.38 -1.16 -0.57
C TRP A 94 -1.23 -2.40 -1.43
N ILE A 95 -1.50 -2.31 -2.73
CA ILE A 95 -1.17 -3.36 -3.69
C ILE A 95 0.35 -3.40 -3.84
N LEU A 96 0.93 -4.57 -3.60
CA LEU A 96 2.38 -4.76 -3.57
C LEU A 96 2.93 -5.12 -4.96
N THR A 97 4.12 -4.61 -5.27
CA THR A 97 4.92 -5.15 -6.38
C THR A 97 5.60 -6.46 -5.97
N GLU A 98 6.21 -7.17 -6.91
CA GLU A 98 6.93 -8.42 -6.62
C GLU A 98 8.14 -8.17 -5.71
N GLU A 99 8.83 -7.04 -5.89
CA GLU A 99 9.99 -6.67 -5.08
C GLU A 99 9.58 -6.36 -3.62
N GLU A 100 8.48 -5.63 -3.44
CA GLU A 100 7.97 -5.30 -2.11
C GLU A 100 7.44 -6.55 -1.38
N GLN A 101 6.85 -7.50 -2.10
CA GLN A 101 6.47 -8.79 -1.54
C GLN A 101 7.68 -9.55 -1.00
N ALA A 102 8.80 -9.56 -1.73
CA ALA A 102 10.02 -10.20 -1.29
C ALA A 102 10.62 -9.52 -0.03
N GLU A 103 10.56 -8.19 0.07
CA GLU A 103 11.03 -7.47 1.26
C GLU A 103 10.12 -7.68 2.48
N LEU A 104 8.80 -7.60 2.29
CA LEU A 104 7.82 -7.71 3.38
C LEU A 104 7.63 -9.14 3.87
N GLY A 105 7.89 -10.15 3.04
CA GLY A 105 7.89 -11.56 3.47
C GLY A 105 8.89 -11.87 4.60
N VAL A 106 9.87 -10.99 4.83
CA VAL A 106 10.84 -11.09 5.93
C VAL A 106 10.33 -10.40 7.21
N ARG A 107 9.38 -9.47 7.11
CA ARG A 107 8.89 -8.66 8.24
C ARG A 107 7.71 -9.34 8.92
N LYS A 108 7.86 -9.65 10.22
CA LYS A 108 6.77 -10.13 11.08
C LYS A 108 5.71 -9.01 11.26
N PRO A 109 4.43 -9.36 11.43
CA PRO A 109 3.39 -8.36 11.69
C PRO A 109 3.73 -7.60 12.99
N GLY A 110 4.01 -6.31 12.86
CA GLY A 110 4.00 -5.38 14.01
C GLY A 110 2.55 -5.07 14.38
N LEU A 111 2.33 -4.30 15.44
CA LEU A 111 0.99 -3.87 15.90
C LEU A 111 0.96 -2.32 15.97
N ILE A 112 -0.12 -1.68 15.52
CA ILE A 112 -0.29 -0.22 15.65
C ILE A 112 -1.57 0.11 16.42
N ILE A 113 -1.40 0.83 17.53
CA ILE A 113 -2.48 1.31 18.38
C ILE A 113 -2.83 2.74 17.93
N ASN A 114 -4.05 2.94 17.42
CA ASN A 114 -4.59 4.28 17.15
C ASN A 114 -5.36 4.78 18.37
N THR A 115 -4.88 5.86 18.97
CA THR A 115 -5.54 6.54 20.10
C THR A 115 -5.93 7.97 19.71
N PRO A 116 -6.81 8.64 20.47
CA PRO A 116 -7.13 10.06 20.26
C PRO A 116 -5.91 11.00 20.33
N LEU A 117 -4.77 10.50 20.84
CA LEU A 117 -3.52 11.24 21.05
C LEU A 117 -2.50 10.99 19.92
N GLY A 118 -2.84 10.15 18.93
CA GLY A 118 -1.95 9.79 17.82
C GLY A 118 -1.81 8.27 17.65
N SER A 119 -0.98 7.90 16.68
CA SER A 119 -0.67 6.51 16.33
C SER A 119 0.66 6.09 16.98
N PHE A 120 0.67 4.97 17.70
CA PHE A 120 1.85 4.40 18.34
C PHE A 120 2.17 3.02 17.77
N GLU A 121 3.46 2.70 17.64
CA GLU A 121 3.97 1.41 17.12
C GLU A 121 4.60 0.59 18.27
N LEU A 122 4.36 -0.74 18.29
CA LEU A 122 4.99 -1.71 19.21
C LEU A 122 5.88 -2.72 18.47
#